data_AF-A0A4Q5QKN4-F1
#
_entry.id   AF-A0A4Q5QKN4-F1
#
_cell.length_a   1.000
_cell.length_b   1.000
_cell.length_c   1.000
_cell.angle_alpha   90.00
_cell.angle_beta   90.00
_cell.angle_gamma   90.00
#
_symmetry.space_group_name_H-M   'P 1'
#
loop_
_entity.id
_entity.type
_entity.pdbx_description
1 polymer ?
#
loop_
_entity_poly.entity_id
_entity_poly.type
_entity_poly.pdbx_seq_one_letter_code
_entity_poly.pdbx_strand_id
1 'polypeptide(L)'
;RLFPVDHRADTAGERHLGQLTAVHDVSDGGIAVTLAEMALAGGIGAMIDRKQPFDCARSFFAEDQGVYIVTVDDHSLLDFLGAAHAADVEAEPLGRTGGKRLIFERPDRDDVIALDTLRTAHEEFFPKLMGVDAALA
;
A
#
# COMPACT_ATOMS: atom_id res chain seq x y z
N ARG A 1 2.40 2.08 10.90
CA ARG A 1 0.96 1.79 10.71
C ARG A 1 0.57 2.16 9.29
N LEU A 2 -0.31 1.41 8.64
CA LEU A 2 -0.81 1.68 7.28
C LEU A 2 -2.22 2.24 7.33
N PHE A 3 -2.52 3.23 6.51
CA PHE A 3 -3.84 3.85 6.37
C PHE A 3 -4.15 4.17 4.90
N PRO A 4 -5.32 3.81 4.35
CA PRO A 4 -5.93 4.55 3.26
C PRO A 4 -6.37 5.94 3.74
N VAL A 5 -6.10 6.95 2.93
CA VAL A 5 -6.55 8.33 3.10
C VAL A 5 -7.12 8.88 1.79
N ASP A 6 -8.13 9.76 1.86
CA ASP A 6 -8.73 10.35 0.65
C ASP A 6 -7.87 11.48 0.03
N HIS A 7 -8.23 11.96 -1.16
CA HIS A 7 -7.49 12.99 -1.91
C HIS A 7 -7.42 14.36 -1.24
N ARG A 8 -8.26 14.64 -0.24
CA ARG A 8 -8.10 15.86 0.55
C ARG A 8 -6.80 15.80 1.35
N ALA A 9 -6.21 14.60 1.51
CA ALA A 9 -4.86 14.40 2.01
C ALA A 9 -3.77 14.99 1.11
N ASP A 10 -3.98 15.19 -0.21
CA ASP A 10 -2.92 15.69 -1.10
C ASP A 10 -2.55 17.15 -0.77
N THR A 11 -3.55 17.97 -0.37
CA THR A 11 -3.32 19.35 0.13
C THR A 11 -2.88 19.41 1.60
N ALA A 12 -3.10 18.34 2.37
CA ALA A 12 -2.65 18.21 3.75
C ALA A 12 -1.27 17.53 3.89
N GLY A 13 -0.86 16.75 2.87
CA GLY A 13 0.40 16.03 2.77
C GLY A 13 1.59 16.97 2.77
N GLU A 14 1.46 18.14 2.13
CA GLU A 14 2.47 19.21 2.17
C GLU A 14 2.59 19.90 3.54
N ARG A 15 1.57 19.80 4.42
CA ARG A 15 1.54 20.47 5.74
C ARG A 15 1.90 19.57 6.92
N HIS A 16 1.91 18.25 6.74
CA HIS A 16 2.17 17.27 7.82
C HIS A 16 3.41 16.37 7.55
N LEU A 17 4.30 16.80 6.65
CA LEU A 17 5.51 16.09 6.19
C LEU A 17 6.47 15.58 7.30
N GLY A 18 6.25 15.91 8.57
CA GLY A 18 7.02 15.37 9.69
C GLY A 18 6.53 14.04 10.26
N GLN A 19 5.34 13.56 9.88
CA GLN A 19 4.68 12.42 10.56
C GLN A 19 4.55 11.16 9.69
N LEU A 20 4.66 11.29 8.37
CA LEU A 20 4.56 10.18 7.42
C LEU A 20 5.94 9.61 7.11
N THR A 21 6.04 8.29 6.96
CA THR A 21 7.27 7.59 6.57
C THR A 21 7.27 7.12 5.11
N ALA A 22 6.09 6.99 4.51
CA ALA A 22 5.88 6.70 3.09
C ALA A 22 4.45 7.08 2.68
N VAL A 23 4.24 7.35 1.40
CA VAL A 23 2.94 7.60 0.77
C VAL A 23 2.96 7.03 -0.64
N HIS A 24 1.83 6.48 -1.09
CA HIS A 24 1.63 6.03 -2.47
C HIS A 24 0.16 6.20 -2.85
N ASP A 25 -0.13 6.72 -4.04
CA ASP A 25 -1.49 6.79 -4.56
C ASP A 25 -2.02 5.38 -4.90
N VAL A 26 -3.32 5.19 -4.75
CA VAL A 26 -4.03 4.01 -5.23
C VAL A 26 -4.50 4.30 -6.64
N SER A 27 -3.99 3.53 -7.58
CA SER A 27 -4.30 3.67 -9.01
C SER A 27 -4.60 2.29 -9.61
N ASP A 28 -3.99 1.97 -10.74
CA ASP A 28 -4.25 0.74 -11.50
C ASP A 28 -3.95 -0.50 -10.64
N GLY A 29 -4.89 -1.45 -10.61
CA GLY A 29 -4.76 -2.66 -9.79
C GLY A 29 -5.04 -2.48 -8.29
N GLY A 30 -5.37 -1.27 -7.84
CA GLY A 30 -5.94 -1.00 -6.51
C GLY A 30 -4.98 -1.14 -5.33
N ILE A 31 -5.55 -1.26 -4.13
CA ILE A 31 -4.81 -1.25 -2.85
C ILE A 31 -3.77 -2.37 -2.78
N ALA A 32 -4.06 -3.57 -3.28
CA ALA A 32 -3.12 -4.68 -3.22
C ALA A 32 -1.85 -4.41 -4.04
N VAL A 33 -1.99 -3.84 -5.24
CA VAL A 33 -0.84 -3.47 -6.08
C VAL A 33 -0.07 -2.31 -5.43
N THR A 34 -0.78 -1.30 -4.93
CA THR A 34 -0.18 -0.17 -4.19
C THR A 34 0.69 -0.66 -3.02
N LEU A 35 0.17 -1.58 -2.21
CA LEU A 35 0.92 -2.18 -1.10
C LEU A 35 2.13 -3.00 -1.59
N ALA A 36 2.01 -3.68 -2.72
CA ALA A 36 3.12 -4.42 -3.33
C ALA A 36 4.24 -3.49 -3.81
N GLU A 37 3.90 -2.39 -4.47
CA GLU A 37 4.86 -1.39 -4.93
C GLU A 37 5.58 -0.73 -3.74
N MET A 38 4.83 -0.30 -2.72
CA MET A 38 5.40 0.24 -1.49
C MET A 38 6.34 -0.76 -0.81
N ALA A 39 5.94 -2.04 -0.72
CA ALA A 39 6.73 -3.07 -0.08
C ALA A 39 8.00 -3.43 -0.87
N LEU A 40 7.93 -3.42 -2.20
CA LEU A 40 9.08 -3.63 -3.08
C LEU A 40 10.07 -2.46 -3.03
N ALA A 41 9.57 -1.22 -3.01
CA ALA A 41 10.37 -0.01 -2.92
C ALA A 41 11.07 0.10 -1.56
N GLY A 42 10.36 -0.16 -0.47
CA GLY A 42 10.92 -0.13 0.89
C GLY A 42 11.70 -1.39 1.28
N GLY A 43 11.51 -2.50 0.58
CA GLY A 43 12.03 -3.81 0.98
C GLY A 43 11.46 -4.30 2.32
N ILE A 44 10.27 -3.81 2.71
CA ILE A 44 9.60 -4.08 3.99
C ILE A 44 8.21 -4.62 3.67
N GLY A 45 7.86 -5.78 4.25
CA GLY A 45 6.53 -6.37 4.10
C GLY A 45 5.45 -5.62 4.86
N ALA A 46 4.25 -6.20 4.89
CA ALA A 46 3.12 -5.67 5.63
C ALA A 46 2.11 -6.76 5.97
N MET A 47 1.38 -6.54 7.06
CA MET A 47 0.24 -7.35 7.47
C MET A 47 -1.00 -6.47 7.50
N ILE A 48 -2.01 -6.89 6.75
CA ILE A 48 -3.30 -6.23 6.58
C ILE A 48 -4.29 -7.06 7.38
N ASP A 49 -4.60 -6.58 8.57
CA ASP A 49 -5.29 -7.32 9.65
C ASP A 49 -6.72 -6.79 9.91
N ARG A 50 -7.21 -5.94 8.99
CA ARG A 50 -8.49 -5.25 9.12
C ARG A 50 -9.54 -5.90 8.26
N LYS A 51 -10.73 -6.06 8.85
CA LYS A 51 -11.90 -6.57 8.14
C LYS A 51 -12.23 -5.62 7.00
N GLN A 52 -12.23 -6.17 5.80
CA GLN A 52 -12.56 -5.40 4.60
C GLN A 52 -14.07 -5.21 4.44
N PRO A 53 -14.52 -4.09 3.85
CA PRO A 53 -15.95 -3.76 3.72
C PRO A 53 -16.66 -4.57 2.63
N PHE A 54 -15.93 -5.12 1.66
CA PHE A 54 -16.47 -5.88 0.53
C PHE A 54 -15.82 -7.27 0.43
N ASP A 55 -16.15 -8.00 -0.64
CA ASP A 55 -15.38 -9.19 -1.00
C ASP A 55 -13.91 -8.85 -1.32
N CYS A 56 -13.07 -9.90 -1.40
CA CYS A 56 -11.64 -9.77 -1.60
C CYS A 56 -11.29 -8.99 -2.88
N ALA A 57 -11.97 -9.30 -3.99
CA ALA A 57 -11.69 -8.68 -5.27
C ALA A 57 -11.97 -7.17 -5.22
N ARG A 58 -13.16 -6.80 -4.74
CA ARG A 58 -13.57 -5.39 -4.65
C ARG A 58 -12.78 -4.61 -3.61
N SER A 59 -12.39 -5.22 -2.50
CA SER A 59 -11.68 -4.49 -1.44
C SER A 59 -10.22 -4.20 -1.80
N PHE A 60 -9.58 -5.08 -2.57
CA PHE A 60 -8.14 -4.99 -2.81
C PHE A 60 -7.75 -4.62 -4.25
N PHE A 61 -8.61 -4.89 -5.22
CA PHE A 61 -8.30 -4.69 -6.64
C PHE A 61 -9.29 -3.73 -7.33
N ALA A 62 -10.22 -3.13 -6.59
CA ALA A 62 -10.99 -2.01 -7.15
C ALA A 62 -10.06 -0.81 -7.31
N GLU A 63 -10.18 -0.17 -8.47
CA GLU A 63 -9.51 1.09 -8.78
C GLU A 63 -10.44 2.23 -8.35
N ASP A 64 -9.95 3.09 -7.46
CA ASP A 64 -10.66 4.29 -7.04
C ASP A 64 -9.68 5.46 -7.02
N GLN A 65 -10.09 6.57 -7.63
CA GLN A 65 -9.22 7.73 -7.78
C GLN A 65 -9.28 8.56 -6.51
N GLY A 66 -8.13 9.10 -6.12
CA GLY A 66 -8.06 9.98 -4.95
C GLY A 66 -8.09 9.22 -3.63
N VAL A 67 -7.48 8.04 -3.60
CA VAL A 67 -7.14 7.31 -2.38
C VAL A 67 -5.63 7.13 -2.33
N TYR A 68 -5.02 7.26 -1.16
CA TYR A 68 -3.58 7.12 -0.94
C TYR A 68 -3.34 6.18 0.22
N ILE A 69 -2.30 5.35 0.15
CA ILE A 69 -1.82 4.56 1.28
C ILE A 69 -0.64 5.30 1.92
N VAL A 70 -0.75 5.60 3.22
CA VAL A 70 0.31 6.22 4.01
C VAL A 70 0.84 5.30 5.10
N THR A 71 2.12 5.43 5.43
CA THR A 71 2.69 4.85 6.63
C THR A 71 3.02 5.89 7.68
N VAL A 72 2.66 5.61 8.93
CA VAL A 72 2.86 6.49 10.09
C VAL A 72 3.56 5.73 11.20
N ASP A 73 4.55 6.33 11.85
CA ASP A 73 5.19 5.74 13.03
C ASP A 73 4.24 5.73 14.24
N ASP A 74 4.38 4.71 15.10
CA ASP A 74 3.47 4.55 16.25
C ASP A 74 3.50 5.76 17.20
N HIS A 75 4.63 6.48 17.30
CA HIS A 75 4.75 7.67 18.15
C HIS A 75 4.06 8.91 17.56
N SER A 76 3.87 8.97 16.25
CA SER A 76 3.21 10.08 15.54
C SER A 76 1.73 9.80 15.25
N LEU A 77 1.23 8.62 15.63
CA LEU A 77 -0.11 8.15 15.25
C LEU A 77 -1.24 9.08 15.74
N LEU A 78 -1.18 9.53 17.00
CA LEU A 78 -2.24 10.38 17.56
C LEU A 78 -2.27 11.76 16.89
N ASP A 79 -1.09 12.33 16.66
CA ASP A 79 -0.97 13.63 15.99
C ASP A 79 -1.47 13.55 14.54
N PHE A 80 -1.15 12.44 13.85
CA PHE A 80 -1.63 12.19 12.49
C PHE A 80 -3.16 12.09 12.42
N LEU A 81 -3.78 11.30 13.31
CA LEU A 81 -5.23 11.15 13.32
C LEU A 81 -5.94 12.47 13.68
N GLY A 82 -5.37 13.25 14.62
CA GLY A 82 -5.88 14.57 14.96
C GLY A 82 -5.80 15.54 13.79
N ALA A 83 -4.67 15.53 13.07
CA ALA A 83 -4.46 16.33 11.86
C ALA A 83 -5.41 15.95 10.73
N ALA A 84 -5.56 14.65 10.44
CA ALA A 84 -6.48 14.15 9.43
C ALA A 84 -7.92 14.57 9.72
N HIS A 85 -8.37 14.40 10.97
CA HIS A 85 -9.69 14.82 11.39
C HIS A 85 -9.90 16.34 11.25
N ALA A 86 -8.94 17.16 11.68
CA ALA A 86 -9.01 18.61 11.55
C ALA A 86 -9.03 19.09 10.08
N ALA A 87 -8.49 18.29 9.17
CA ALA A 87 -8.47 18.54 7.73
C ALA A 87 -9.67 17.94 6.98
N ASP A 88 -10.62 17.29 7.67
CA ASP A 88 -11.74 16.55 7.07
C ASP A 88 -11.26 15.45 6.08
N VAL A 89 -10.14 14.82 6.42
CA VAL A 89 -9.55 13.68 5.71
C VAL A 89 -9.93 12.39 6.43
N GLU A 90 -10.58 11.48 5.71
CA GLU A 90 -10.87 10.14 6.21
C GLU A 90 -9.59 9.32 6.24
N ALA A 91 -9.26 8.73 7.40
CA ALA A 91 -8.08 7.91 7.59
C ALA A 91 -8.45 6.65 8.39
N GLU A 92 -8.47 5.50 7.73
CA GLU A 92 -8.83 4.23 8.36
C GLU A 92 -7.60 3.37 8.61
N PRO A 93 -7.44 2.72 9.78
CA PRO A 93 -6.36 1.76 9.96
C PRO A 93 -6.52 0.61 8.96
N LEU A 94 -5.44 0.25 8.26
CA LEU A 94 -5.39 -0.90 7.35
C LEU A 94 -4.53 -2.04 7.88
N GLY A 95 -3.42 -1.70 8.57
CA GLY A 95 -2.47 -2.71 9.02
C GLY A 95 -1.15 -2.14 9.54
N ARG A 96 -0.10 -2.95 9.44
CA ARG A 96 1.26 -2.61 9.88
C ARG A 96 2.31 -3.09 8.89
N THR A 97 3.34 -2.27 8.68
CA THR A 97 4.55 -2.69 7.96
C THR A 97 5.44 -3.56 8.84
N GLY A 98 6.22 -4.44 8.22
CA GLY A 98 7.20 -5.30 8.89
C GLY A 98 7.54 -6.57 8.09
N GLY A 99 8.68 -7.18 8.43
CA GLY A 99 9.08 -8.47 7.84
C GLY A 99 9.37 -8.40 6.33
N LYS A 100 9.22 -9.56 5.67
CA LYS A 100 9.55 -9.78 4.24
C LYS A 100 8.41 -10.45 3.46
N ARG A 101 7.18 -10.27 3.91
CA ARG A 101 5.98 -10.84 3.30
C ARG A 101 4.86 -9.80 3.30
N LEU A 102 4.01 -9.83 2.28
CA LEU A 102 2.67 -9.27 2.36
C LEU A 102 1.72 -10.36 2.86
N ILE A 103 0.95 -10.03 3.88
CA ILE A 103 -0.02 -10.92 4.53
C ILE A 103 -1.35 -10.19 4.52
N PHE A 104 -2.35 -10.80 3.90
CA PHE A 104 -3.74 -10.36 3.93
C PHE A 104 -4.52 -11.34 4.80
N GLU A 105 -4.84 -10.94 6.03
CA GLU A 105 -5.68 -11.76 6.91
C GLU A 105 -7.12 -11.75 6.38
N ARG A 106 -7.73 -12.94 6.33
CA ARG A 106 -9.14 -13.07 5.91
C ARG A 106 -9.90 -13.93 6.91
N PRO A 107 -11.25 -13.92 6.86
CA PRO A 107 -12.06 -14.65 7.83
C PRO A 107 -11.77 -16.16 7.89
N ASP A 108 -11.35 -16.77 6.78
CA ASP A 108 -11.17 -18.20 6.63
C ASP A 108 -9.70 -18.66 6.49
N ARG A 109 -8.81 -17.76 6.07
CA ARG A 109 -7.38 -18.04 5.83
C ARG A 109 -6.60 -16.74 5.66
N ASP A 110 -5.28 -16.84 5.65
CA ASP A 110 -4.40 -15.74 5.26
C ASP A 110 -3.88 -15.96 3.84
N ASP A 111 -3.93 -14.93 3.00
CA ASP A 111 -3.24 -14.92 1.71
C ASP A 111 -1.86 -14.28 1.92
N VAL A 112 -0.79 -15.04 1.65
CA VAL A 112 0.59 -14.64 1.98
C VAL A 112 1.49 -14.75 0.75
N ILE A 113 2.31 -13.71 0.52
CA ILE A 113 3.30 -13.70 -0.54
C ILE A 113 4.62 -13.10 -0.06
N ALA A 114 5.74 -13.75 -0.42
CA ALA A 114 7.08 -13.26 -0.08
C ALA A 114 7.49 -12.10 -1.01
N LEU A 115 8.26 -11.14 -0.49
CA LEU A 115 8.74 -10.02 -1.31
C LEU A 115 9.62 -10.47 -2.47
N ASP A 116 10.42 -11.53 -2.31
CA ASP A 116 11.24 -12.04 -3.40
C ASP A 116 10.36 -12.59 -4.54
N THR A 117 9.26 -13.27 -4.20
CA THR A 117 8.28 -13.74 -5.20
C THR A 117 7.60 -12.58 -5.91
N LEU A 118 7.20 -11.54 -5.18
CA LEU A 118 6.65 -10.31 -5.78
C LEU A 118 7.66 -9.63 -6.71
N ARG A 119 8.92 -9.55 -6.28
CA ARG A 119 9.99 -8.92 -7.04
C ARG A 119 10.21 -9.62 -8.37
N THR A 120 10.32 -10.94 -8.33
CA THR A 120 10.40 -11.77 -9.53
C THR A 120 9.20 -11.52 -10.45
N ALA A 121 7.98 -11.57 -9.92
CA ALA A 121 6.77 -11.37 -10.72
C ALA A 121 6.71 -9.97 -11.36
N HIS A 122 7.13 -8.94 -10.65
CA HIS A 122 7.11 -7.55 -11.10
C HIS A 122 8.21 -7.26 -12.14
N GLU A 123 9.42 -7.78 -11.94
CA GLU A 123 10.59 -7.46 -12.79
C GLU A 123 10.69 -8.36 -14.03
N GLU A 124 10.08 -9.55 -14.04
CA GLU A 124 10.22 -10.52 -15.14
C GLU A 124 9.39 -10.20 -16.39
N PHE A 125 8.39 -9.32 -16.30
CA PHE A 125 7.47 -9.05 -17.41
C PHE A 125 8.21 -8.58 -18.68
N PHE A 126 8.97 -7.49 -18.57
CA PHE A 126 9.67 -6.92 -19.73
C PHE A 126 10.78 -7.83 -20.27
N PRO A 127 11.66 -8.44 -19.43
CA PRO A 127 12.63 -9.41 -19.92
C PRO A 127 12.00 -10.57 -20.71
N LYS A 128 10.86 -11.10 -20.26
CA LYS A 128 10.14 -12.18 -20.96
C LYS A 128 9.49 -11.70 -22.25
N LEU A 129 8.89 -10.50 -22.24
CA LEU A 129 8.23 -9.92 -23.40
C LEU A 129 9.23 -9.60 -24.52
N MET A 130 10.38 -9.04 -24.16
CA MET A 130 11.40 -8.60 -25.14
C MET A 130 12.25 -9.77 -25.64
N GLY A 131 12.34 -10.88 -24.91
CA GLY A 131 13.23 -11.99 -25.23
C GLY A 131 14.70 -11.65 -25.00
N VAL A 132 15.53 -12.66 -24.73
CA VAL A 132 16.96 -12.47 -24.43
C VAL A 132 17.74 -11.91 -25.63
N ASP A 133 17.20 -12.05 -26.85
CA ASP A 133 17.84 -11.61 -28.09
C ASP A 133 17.56 -10.14 -28.48
N ALA A 134 16.51 -9.50 -27.96
CA ALA A 134 16.26 -8.08 -28.27
C ALA A 134 17.21 -7.12 -27.55
N ALA A 135 17.93 -7.59 -26.52
CA ALA A 135 18.97 -6.82 -25.84
C ALA A 135 20.35 -6.89 -26.54
N LEU A 136 20.48 -7.73 -27.59
CA LEU A 136 21.72 -7.96 -28.33
C LEU A 136 21.64 -7.55 -29.81
N ALA A 137 20.52 -6.97 -30.26
CA ALA A 137 20.32 -6.40 -31.59
C ALA A 137 20.30 -4.87 -31.54
#